data_AF-A0A9P6MFG3-F1
#
_entry.id   AF-A0A9P6MFG3-F1
#
_cell.length_a   1.000
_cell.length_b   1.000
_cell.length_c   1.000
_cell.angle_alpha   90.00
_cell.angle_beta   90.00
_cell.angle_gamma   90.00
#
_symmetry.space_group_name_H-M   'P 1'
#
loop_
_entity.id
_entity.type
_entity.pdbx_description
1 polymer ?
#
loop_
_entity_poly.entity_id
_entity_poly.type
_entity_poly.pdbx_seq_one_letter_code
_entity_poly.pdbx_strand_id
1 'polypeptide(L)'
;MNNNSDELSHTFRNQSTGDVTNIPAVTDPKTGKHIILWRDIQDGFEKAKAIWNGKTPVPFMIDENLEHVIPLRIAYYQGVVLDVVMETTISTGEAVCLSQILSAGKEESNQTVATPAIADHMIYPNTIPEVSQSSILAQNLLHNNLLQTIMSSQVISIHSIDRLQIEMDKLHEKVDQIQQHMDINQQLQQHTSEELIKKQDEMTQMQEQALHRLAIIQNRVQAVVTQNYELHEYPIPRLFIILPKAVGLRDKFKSLFSDQFRL
;
A
#
# COMPACT_ATOMS: atom_id res chain seq x y z
N MET A 1 -13.73 -29.19 -27.88
CA MET A 1 -13.42 -28.76 -26.50
C MET A 1 -13.27 -27.25 -26.56
N ASN A 2 -14.31 -26.52 -26.18
CA ASN A 2 -14.24 -25.05 -26.12
C ASN A 2 -13.43 -24.70 -24.88
N ASN A 3 -12.15 -24.40 -25.07
CA ASN A 3 -11.33 -23.78 -24.05
C ASN A 3 -11.80 -22.33 -23.92
N ASN A 4 -12.95 -22.14 -23.27
CA ASN A 4 -13.35 -20.87 -22.68
C ASN A 4 -12.53 -20.69 -21.40
N SER A 5 -11.20 -20.67 -21.56
CA SER A 5 -10.33 -20.13 -20.54
C SER A 5 -10.67 -18.66 -20.49
N ASP A 6 -11.49 -18.27 -19.52
CA ASP A 6 -11.81 -16.89 -19.21
C ASP A 6 -10.49 -16.12 -19.20
N GLU A 7 -10.28 -15.34 -20.26
CA GLU A 7 -9.03 -14.66 -20.50
C GLU A 7 -8.91 -13.60 -19.40
N LEU A 8 -8.07 -13.91 -18.41
CA LEU A 8 -7.89 -13.06 -17.26
C LEU A 8 -7.42 -11.70 -17.76
N SER A 9 -8.24 -10.68 -17.58
CA SER A 9 -7.95 -9.33 -18.02
C SER A 9 -8.01 -8.37 -16.84
N HIS A 10 -7.33 -7.24 -17.01
CA HIS A 10 -7.26 -6.17 -16.02
C HIS A 10 -7.75 -4.87 -16.64
N THR A 11 -8.54 -4.13 -15.88
CA THR A 11 -9.21 -2.93 -16.35
C THR A 11 -8.35 -1.70 -16.05
N PHE A 12 -8.08 -0.91 -17.08
CA PHE A 12 -7.36 0.35 -17.00
C PHE A 12 -8.26 1.49 -17.42
N ARG A 13 -8.09 2.66 -16.80
CA ARG A 13 -8.83 3.88 -17.11
C ARG A 13 -7.85 5.01 -17.44
N ASN A 14 -8.07 5.71 -18.55
CA ASN A 14 -7.33 6.93 -18.86
C ASN A 14 -7.74 8.02 -17.87
N GLN A 15 -6.78 8.57 -17.12
CA GLN A 15 -7.08 9.58 -16.11
C GLN A 15 -7.66 10.88 -16.69
N SER A 16 -7.28 11.23 -17.92
CA SER A 16 -7.69 12.48 -18.59
C SER A 16 -9.04 12.35 -19.29
N THR A 17 -9.28 11.23 -19.98
CA THR A 17 -10.50 11.06 -20.79
C THR A 17 -11.58 10.24 -20.09
N GLY A 18 -11.22 9.42 -19.10
CA GLY A 18 -12.11 8.47 -18.45
C GLY A 18 -12.34 7.19 -19.25
N ASP A 19 -11.73 7.04 -20.44
CA ASP A 19 -11.88 5.85 -21.28
C ASP A 19 -11.31 4.61 -20.60
N VAL A 20 -12.02 3.50 -20.72
CA VAL A 20 -11.68 2.23 -20.07
C VAL A 20 -11.23 1.21 -21.10
N THR A 21 -10.13 0.51 -20.82
CA THR A 21 -9.59 -0.55 -21.68
C THR A 21 -9.21 -1.77 -20.85
N ASN A 22 -9.62 -2.96 -21.29
CA ASN A 22 -9.25 -4.21 -20.66
C ASN A 22 -8.02 -4.79 -21.35
N ILE A 23 -6.97 -5.06 -20.59
CA ILE A 23 -5.70 -5.59 -21.09
C ILE A 23 -5.52 -7.01 -20.54
N PRO A 24 -5.17 -8.00 -21.37
CA PRO A 24 -4.99 -9.37 -20.93
C PRO A 24 -3.81 -9.48 -19.95
N ALA A 25 -3.99 -10.29 -18.92
CA ALA A 25 -2.95 -10.64 -17.97
C ALA A 25 -2.26 -11.94 -18.42
N VAL A 26 -0.94 -11.96 -18.33
CA VAL A 26 -0.12 -13.12 -18.70
C VAL A 26 0.42 -13.76 -17.43
N THR A 27 0.55 -15.09 -17.39
CA THR A 27 1.20 -15.78 -16.28
C THR A 27 2.71 -15.70 -16.44
N ASP A 28 3.42 -15.11 -15.46
CA ASP A 28 4.88 -15.07 -15.46
C ASP A 28 5.43 -16.51 -15.29
N PRO A 29 6.23 -17.03 -16.24
CA PRO A 29 6.70 -18.41 -16.22
C PRO A 29 7.64 -18.71 -15.04
N LYS A 30 8.27 -17.70 -14.45
CA LYS A 30 9.19 -17.90 -13.32
C LYS A 30 8.45 -17.96 -11.99
N THR A 31 7.45 -17.10 -11.81
CA THR A 31 6.79 -16.93 -10.50
C THR A 31 5.41 -17.57 -10.43
N GLY A 32 4.81 -17.93 -11.58
CA GLY A 32 3.44 -18.40 -11.68
C GLY A 32 2.38 -17.34 -11.38
N LYS A 33 2.78 -16.07 -11.15
CA LYS A 33 1.86 -14.97 -10.85
C LYS A 33 1.36 -14.32 -12.14
N HIS A 34 0.14 -13.78 -12.09
CA HIS A 34 -0.39 -12.97 -13.18
C HIS A 34 0.25 -11.58 -13.19
N ILE A 35 0.67 -11.17 -14.37
CA ILE A 35 1.36 -9.91 -14.63
C ILE A 35 0.73 -9.22 -15.84
N ILE A 36 0.97 -7.92 -15.97
CA ILE A 36 0.55 -7.14 -17.14
C ILE A 36 1.80 -6.50 -17.71
N LEU A 37 2.03 -6.69 -19.01
CA LEU A 37 3.19 -6.14 -19.70
C LEU A 37 2.98 -4.65 -19.94
N TRP A 38 4.00 -3.85 -19.67
CA TRP A 38 3.94 -2.40 -19.89
C TRP A 38 3.71 -2.06 -21.37
N ARG A 39 4.25 -2.86 -22.30
CA ARG A 39 4.03 -2.68 -23.74
C ARG A 39 2.55 -2.71 -24.10
N ASP A 40 1.80 -3.69 -23.59
CA ASP A 40 0.37 -3.85 -23.90
C ASP A 40 -0.43 -2.66 -23.36
N ILE A 41 0.01 -2.06 -22.24
CA ILE A 41 -0.54 -0.81 -21.70
C ILE A 41 -0.24 0.36 -22.63
N GLN A 42 0.99 0.48 -23.14
CA GLN A 42 1.33 1.54 -24.09
C GLN A 42 0.60 1.40 -25.44
N ASP A 43 0.30 0.18 -25.87
CA ASP A 43 -0.47 -0.09 -27.08
C ASP A 43 -1.94 0.33 -26.92
N GLY A 44 -2.52 0.14 -25.73
CA GLY A 44 -3.88 0.62 -25.40
C GLY A 44 -3.95 2.12 -25.08
N PHE A 45 -2.87 2.68 -24.56
CA PHE A 45 -2.79 4.07 -24.09
C PHE A 45 -1.51 4.72 -24.65
N GLU A 46 -1.63 5.31 -25.84
CA GLU A 46 -0.49 5.95 -26.52
C GLU A 46 0.14 7.04 -25.64
N LYS A 47 1.44 6.91 -25.32
CA LYS A 47 2.17 7.81 -24.39
C LYS A 47 1.78 7.65 -22.91
N ALA A 48 1.32 6.47 -22.50
CA ALA A 48 1.26 6.12 -21.08
C ALA A 48 2.63 6.35 -20.42
N LYS A 49 2.63 7.02 -19.27
CA LYS A 49 3.83 7.40 -18.52
C LYS A 49 3.90 6.73 -17.15
N ALA A 50 2.78 6.65 -16.45
CA ALA A 50 2.70 6.06 -15.12
C ALA A 50 1.34 5.42 -14.88
N ILE A 51 1.28 4.55 -13.87
CA ILE A 51 0.05 3.86 -13.45
C ILE A 51 -0.20 4.16 -11.98
N TRP A 52 -1.45 4.43 -11.63
CA TRP A 52 -1.88 4.75 -10.29
C TRP A 52 -3.04 3.86 -9.87
N ASN A 53 -3.08 3.51 -8.59
CA ASN A 53 -4.22 2.89 -7.93
C ASN A 53 -4.80 3.93 -6.95
N GLY A 54 -5.76 4.73 -7.43
CA GLY A 54 -6.27 5.88 -6.70
C GLY A 54 -5.18 6.93 -6.44
N LYS A 55 -4.64 6.97 -5.21
CA LYS A 55 -3.60 7.92 -4.78
C LYS A 55 -2.20 7.33 -4.69
N THR A 56 -2.06 6.03 -4.95
CA THR A 56 -0.79 5.32 -4.79
C THR A 56 -0.21 4.97 -6.16
N PRO A 57 1.04 5.34 -6.47
CA PRO A 57 1.67 4.92 -7.72
C PRO A 57 1.89 3.41 -7.72
N VAL A 58 1.63 2.76 -8.86
CA VAL A 58 1.88 1.33 -9.04
C VAL A 58 3.31 1.15 -9.53
N PRO A 59 4.21 0.55 -8.72
CA PRO A 59 5.60 0.35 -9.13
C PRO A 59 5.71 -0.75 -10.20
N PHE A 60 6.73 -0.63 -11.05
CA PHE A 60 7.16 -1.75 -11.89
C PHE A 60 7.74 -2.87 -11.02
N MET A 61 7.61 -4.10 -11.49
CA MET A 61 8.19 -5.25 -10.79
C MET A 61 9.71 -5.15 -10.78
N ILE A 62 10.29 -5.50 -9.63
CA ILE A 62 11.72 -5.51 -9.36
C ILE A 62 12.12 -6.94 -9.02
N ASP A 63 13.30 -7.38 -9.46
CA ASP A 63 13.84 -8.70 -9.13
C ASP A 63 14.59 -8.75 -7.79
N GLU A 64 15.19 -9.89 -7.48
CA GLU A 64 16.00 -10.11 -6.27
C GLU A 64 17.25 -9.23 -6.19
N ASN A 65 17.73 -8.69 -7.33
CA ASN A 65 18.89 -7.81 -7.40
C ASN A 65 18.52 -6.33 -7.26
N LEU A 66 17.25 -6.03 -6.97
CA LEU A 66 16.69 -4.67 -6.95
C LEU A 66 16.71 -3.99 -8.34
N GLU A 67 16.75 -4.75 -9.43
CA GLU A 67 16.68 -4.23 -10.79
C GLU A 67 15.28 -4.39 -11.39
N HIS A 68 14.89 -3.46 -12.27
CA HIS A 68 13.62 -3.57 -12.99
C HIS A 68 13.62 -4.81 -13.88
N VAL A 69 12.57 -5.64 -13.76
CA VAL A 69 12.49 -6.83 -14.59
C VAL A 69 12.20 -6.44 -16.04
N ILE A 70 12.95 -7.01 -16.99
CA ILE A 70 12.78 -6.81 -18.43
C ILE A 70 12.09 -8.05 -19.04
N PRO A 71 11.02 -7.89 -19.84
CA PRO A 71 10.33 -6.64 -20.17
C PRO A 71 9.60 -6.03 -18.97
N LEU A 72 9.48 -4.70 -18.95
CA LEU A 72 8.79 -3.94 -17.91
C LEU A 72 7.36 -4.46 -17.77
N ARG A 73 6.97 -4.67 -16.51
CA ARG A 73 5.68 -5.26 -16.16
C ARG A 73 5.26 -4.83 -14.77
N ILE A 74 3.95 -4.89 -14.54
CA ILE A 74 3.34 -4.66 -13.23
C ILE A 74 2.61 -5.91 -12.76
N ALA A 75 2.39 -6.00 -11.45
CA ALA A 75 1.57 -7.06 -10.87
C ALA A 75 0.09 -6.91 -11.29
N TYR A 76 -0.62 -8.03 -11.41
CA TYR A 76 -2.07 -8.04 -11.60
C TYR A 76 -2.80 -7.70 -10.29
N TYR A 77 -3.80 -6.81 -10.35
CA TYR A 77 -4.63 -6.43 -9.20
C TYR A 77 -6.07 -6.93 -9.41
N GLN A 78 -6.53 -7.91 -8.66
CA GLN A 78 -7.87 -8.46 -8.92
C GLN A 78 -8.98 -7.49 -8.55
N GLY A 79 -9.91 -7.23 -9.49
CA GLY A 79 -11.11 -6.41 -9.25
C GLY A 79 -10.86 -4.91 -9.07
N VAL A 80 -9.64 -4.44 -9.36
CA VAL A 80 -9.26 -3.02 -9.26
C VAL A 80 -9.17 -2.42 -10.67
N VAL A 81 -9.60 -1.17 -10.81
CA VAL A 81 -9.37 -0.36 -12.01
C VAL A 81 -8.16 0.54 -11.76
N LEU A 82 -7.13 0.41 -12.59
CA LEU A 82 -5.94 1.24 -12.48
C LEU A 82 -6.03 2.47 -13.40
N ASP A 83 -5.60 3.61 -12.89
CA ASP A 83 -5.58 4.87 -13.63
C ASP A 83 -4.26 5.03 -14.38
N VAL A 84 -4.33 5.25 -15.70
CA VAL A 84 -3.18 5.47 -16.57
C VAL A 84 -2.98 6.96 -16.75
N VAL A 85 -1.79 7.43 -16.38
CA VAL A 85 -1.37 8.83 -16.54
C VAL A 85 -0.62 8.96 -17.86
N MET A 86 -1.16 9.79 -18.74
CA MET A 86 -0.61 10.06 -20.06
C MET A 86 0.45 11.15 -19.97
N GLU A 87 1.49 11.06 -20.80
CA GLU A 87 2.43 12.17 -20.95
C GLU A 87 1.72 13.34 -21.62
N THR A 88 1.45 14.39 -20.85
CA THR A 88 0.95 15.64 -21.41
C THR A 88 2.08 16.27 -22.21
N THR A 89 2.04 16.13 -23.53
CA THR A 89 2.88 16.96 -24.40
C THR A 89 2.41 18.39 -24.21
N ILE A 90 3.05 19.11 -23.31
CA ILE A 90 2.90 20.56 -23.23
C ILE A 90 3.42 21.05 -24.58
N SER A 91 2.50 21.39 -25.48
CA SER A 91 2.83 21.97 -26.77
C SER A 91 3.60 23.25 -26.47
N THR A 92 4.92 23.18 -26.62
CA THR A 92 5.88 24.26 -26.32
C THR A 92 5.73 25.36 -27.37
N GLY A 93 4.60 26.07 -27.31
CA GLY A 93 4.20 27.03 -28.32
C GLY A 93 3.09 27.95 -27.83
N GLU A 94 3.21 28.46 -26.61
CA GLU A 94 2.71 29.78 -26.17
C GLU A 94 2.99 29.93 -24.67
N ALA A 95 3.93 30.81 -24.33
CA ALA A 95 4.26 31.15 -22.96
C ALA A 95 3.11 31.98 -22.35
N VAL A 96 2.07 31.32 -21.83
CA VAL A 96 1.05 31.98 -21.01
C VAL A 96 1.48 31.91 -19.55
N CYS A 97 1.67 33.08 -18.96
CA CYS A 97 2.12 33.35 -17.61
C CYS A 97 1.18 32.74 -16.55
N LEU A 98 1.62 31.70 -15.84
CA LEU A 98 0.89 31.09 -14.71
C LEU A 98 1.10 31.87 -13.41
N SER A 99 0.48 33.05 -13.28
CA SER A 99 0.45 33.78 -12.00
C SER A 99 -0.96 34.18 -11.51
N GLN A 100 -2.04 33.73 -12.14
CA GLN A 100 -3.41 34.10 -11.73
C GLN A 100 -4.37 32.92 -11.67
N ILE A 101 -4.15 31.96 -10.76
CA ILE A 101 -5.22 31.05 -10.29
C ILE A 101 -5.07 30.81 -8.79
N LEU A 102 -5.15 31.89 -8.00
CA LEU A 102 -5.44 31.81 -6.56
C LEU A 102 -6.37 32.96 -6.20
N SER A 103 -7.65 32.87 -6.58
CA SER A 103 -8.73 33.59 -5.89
C SER A 103 -10.10 33.12 -6.39
N ALA A 104 -10.77 32.28 -5.60
CA ALA A 104 -12.23 32.28 -5.41
C ALA A 104 -12.61 31.08 -4.54
N GLY A 105 -12.48 31.25 -3.23
CA GLY A 105 -13.29 30.50 -2.30
C GLY A 105 -14.75 30.92 -2.52
N LYS A 106 -15.60 29.95 -2.86
CA LYS A 106 -17.05 30.05 -2.69
C LYS A 106 -17.52 28.80 -1.98
N GLU A 107 -17.85 29.00 -0.72
CA GLU A 107 -18.71 28.12 0.07
C GLU A 107 -20.08 28.07 -0.62
N GLU A 108 -20.53 26.87 -0.98
CA GLU A 108 -21.92 26.60 -1.33
C GLU A 108 -22.46 25.47 -0.46
N SER A 109 -23.15 25.91 0.59
CA SER A 109 -24.49 25.48 1.00
C SER A 109 -24.86 24.00 0.82
N ASN A 110 -24.86 23.28 1.94
CA ASN A 110 -25.55 22.01 2.14
C ASN A 110 -27.01 22.06 1.66
N GLN A 111 -27.34 21.20 0.70
CA GLN A 111 -28.71 20.97 0.25
C GLN A 111 -29.25 19.70 0.90
N THR A 112 -30.23 19.91 1.79
CA THR A 112 -30.99 18.93 2.56
C THR A 112 -31.78 18.00 1.63
N VAL A 113 -31.48 16.71 1.67
CA VAL A 113 -32.25 15.65 0.99
C VAL A 113 -33.41 15.23 1.90
N ALA A 114 -34.63 15.59 1.50
CA ALA A 114 -35.86 15.10 2.10
C ALA A 114 -36.10 13.63 1.69
N THR A 115 -36.32 12.77 2.68
CA THR A 115 -36.72 11.37 2.52
C THR A 115 -38.25 11.25 2.67
N PRO A 116 -38.96 10.47 1.84
CA PRO A 116 -40.41 10.36 1.92
C PRO A 116 -40.86 9.45 3.07
N ALA A 117 -41.88 9.93 3.79
CA ALA A 117 -42.57 9.22 4.87
C ALA A 117 -43.38 8.03 4.32
N ILE A 118 -43.14 6.85 4.91
CA ILE A 118 -43.82 5.59 4.59
C ILE A 118 -45.01 5.41 5.55
N ALA A 119 -46.20 5.45 4.94
CA ALA A 119 -47.47 4.80 5.26
C ALA A 119 -47.72 4.33 6.71
N ASP A 120 -48.59 5.06 7.40
CA ASP A 120 -49.32 4.60 8.58
C ASP A 120 -50.67 4.02 8.12
N HIS A 121 -50.85 2.71 8.31
CA HIS A 121 -52.00 1.96 7.81
C HIS A 121 -53.09 1.90 8.89
N MET A 122 -54.20 2.60 8.63
CA MET A 122 -55.36 2.64 9.53
C MET A 122 -56.05 1.29 9.68
N ILE A 123 -56.40 1.03 10.93
CA ILE A 123 -57.12 -0.10 11.50
C ILE A 123 -58.65 0.10 11.34
N TYR A 124 -59.39 -1.03 11.34
CA TYR A 124 -60.85 -1.27 11.44
C TYR A 124 -61.57 -1.63 10.14
N PRO A 125 -62.37 -2.73 10.13
CA PRO A 125 -63.60 -2.81 10.92
C PRO A 125 -63.79 -4.10 11.74
N ASN A 126 -64.43 -3.91 12.90
CA ASN A 126 -64.95 -4.94 13.78
C ASN A 126 -66.38 -5.29 13.31
N THR A 127 -66.60 -6.51 12.84
CA THR A 127 -67.95 -7.02 12.50
C THR A 127 -68.19 -8.34 13.22
N ILE A 128 -69.19 -8.29 14.10
CA ILE A 128 -69.68 -9.36 14.97
C ILE A 128 -70.45 -10.39 14.12
N PRO A 129 -70.20 -11.70 14.27
CA PRO A 129 -71.17 -12.73 13.91
C PRO A 129 -71.83 -13.29 15.18
N GLU A 130 -73.13 -13.06 15.23
CA GLU A 130 -74.13 -13.71 16.07
C GLU A 130 -74.25 -15.19 15.69
N VAL A 131 -74.00 -16.11 16.64
CA VAL A 131 -74.51 -17.50 16.55
C VAL A 131 -74.85 -18.03 17.94
N SER A 132 -76.15 -18.28 18.12
CA SER A 132 -76.80 -19.15 19.11
C SER A 132 -77.66 -20.11 18.29
N GLN A 133 -77.95 -21.36 18.59
CA GLN A 133 -77.74 -22.27 19.73
C GLN A 133 -77.89 -23.68 19.15
N SER A 134 -76.96 -24.59 19.43
CA SER A 134 -77.29 -26.02 19.51
C SER A 134 -76.16 -26.83 20.13
N SER A 135 -76.56 -27.85 20.90
CA SER A 135 -75.81 -29.06 21.26
C SER A 135 -75.16 -29.10 22.65
N ILE A 136 -75.97 -29.55 23.62
CA ILE A 136 -75.58 -29.95 24.99
C ILE A 136 -74.84 -31.31 25.00
N LEU A 137 -74.50 -31.89 23.84
CA LEU A 137 -73.68 -33.11 23.73
C LEU A 137 -72.17 -32.85 23.48
N ALA A 138 -71.74 -31.59 23.32
CA ALA A 138 -70.35 -31.23 22.99
C ALA A 138 -69.41 -31.01 24.21
N GLN A 139 -69.94 -30.93 25.44
CA GLN A 139 -69.15 -30.55 26.61
C GLN A 139 -68.13 -31.63 27.08
N ASN A 140 -68.44 -32.91 26.94
CA ASN A 140 -67.51 -33.98 27.31
C ASN A 140 -66.37 -34.18 26.29
N LEU A 141 -66.60 -33.83 25.01
CA LEU A 141 -65.55 -33.79 23.99
C LEU A 141 -64.65 -32.56 24.13
N LEU A 142 -65.19 -31.43 24.59
CA LEU A 142 -64.42 -30.21 24.84
C LEU A 142 -63.43 -30.38 25.99
N HIS A 143 -63.77 -31.12 27.05
CA HIS A 143 -62.85 -31.32 28.18
C HIS A 143 -61.61 -32.16 27.82
N ASN A 144 -61.79 -33.21 27.01
CA ASN A 144 -60.67 -34.02 26.52
C ASN A 144 -59.83 -33.26 25.48
N ASN A 145 -60.45 -32.49 24.59
CA ASN A 145 -59.71 -31.63 23.66
C ASN A 145 -58.95 -30.50 24.39
N LEU A 146 -59.49 -29.98 25.50
CA LEU A 146 -58.85 -28.93 26.29
C LEU A 146 -57.61 -29.46 27.00
N LEU A 147 -57.67 -30.62 27.65
CA LEU A 147 -56.47 -31.22 28.28
C LEU A 147 -55.39 -31.56 27.25
N GLN A 148 -55.78 -32.04 26.07
CA GLN A 148 -54.84 -32.30 24.98
C GLN A 148 -54.24 -31.02 24.39
N THR A 149 -55.01 -29.94 24.32
CA THR A 149 -54.53 -28.60 23.92
C THR A 149 -53.59 -28.00 24.98
N ILE A 150 -53.87 -28.20 26.27
CA ILE A 150 -53.01 -27.73 27.36
C ILE A 150 -51.68 -28.50 27.36
N MET A 151 -51.71 -29.83 27.16
CA MET A 151 -50.49 -30.63 27.09
C MET A 151 -49.67 -30.34 25.83
N SER A 152 -50.30 -30.18 24.67
CA SER A 152 -49.58 -29.82 23.45
C SER A 152 -49.01 -28.39 23.52
N SER A 153 -49.75 -27.45 24.14
CA SER A 153 -49.27 -26.09 24.39
C SER A 153 -48.04 -26.05 25.31
N GLN A 154 -48.00 -26.85 26.37
CA GLN A 154 -46.83 -26.94 27.26
C GLN A 154 -45.60 -27.53 26.55
N VAL A 155 -45.77 -28.54 25.71
CA VAL A 155 -44.65 -29.15 24.94
C VAL A 155 -44.10 -28.18 23.89
N ILE A 156 -44.95 -27.40 23.22
CA ILE A 156 -44.53 -26.37 22.27
C ILE A 156 -43.71 -25.28 22.99
N SER A 157 -44.10 -24.92 24.22
CA SER A 157 -43.39 -23.93 25.03
C SER A 157 -42.03 -24.41 25.54
N ILE A 158 -41.80 -25.72 25.71
CA ILE A 158 -40.50 -26.26 26.12
C ILE A 158 -39.51 -26.21 24.94
N HIS A 159 -39.95 -26.58 23.74
CA HIS A 159 -39.10 -26.56 22.55
C HIS A 159 -38.65 -25.15 22.14
N SER A 160 -39.46 -24.12 22.39
CA SER A 160 -39.03 -22.74 22.13
C SER A 160 -37.95 -22.29 23.11
N ILE A 161 -37.99 -22.72 24.37
CA ILE A 161 -36.97 -22.41 25.38
C ILE A 161 -35.64 -23.08 25.02
N ASP A 162 -35.63 -24.36 24.67
CA ASP A 162 -34.42 -25.09 24.28
C ASP A 162 -33.75 -24.44 23.04
N ARG A 163 -34.56 -24.02 22.06
CA ARG A 163 -34.05 -23.36 20.86
C ARG A 163 -33.38 -22.02 21.19
N LEU A 164 -33.96 -21.23 22.09
CA LEU A 164 -33.38 -19.96 22.53
C LEU A 164 -32.08 -20.15 23.31
N GLN A 165 -31.98 -21.21 24.12
CA GLN A 165 -30.74 -21.55 24.82
C GLN A 165 -29.61 -21.87 23.83
N ILE A 166 -29.88 -22.70 22.82
CA ILE A 166 -28.90 -23.02 21.77
C ILE A 166 -28.46 -21.75 21.01
N GLU A 167 -29.38 -20.81 20.77
CA GLU A 167 -29.06 -19.56 20.09
C GLU A 167 -28.22 -18.64 20.96
N MET A 168 -28.49 -18.57 22.26
CA MET A 168 -27.69 -17.84 23.25
C MET A 168 -26.26 -18.43 23.36
N ASP A 169 -26.11 -19.74 23.35
CA ASP A 169 -24.80 -20.40 23.39
C ASP A 169 -24.00 -20.10 22.11
N LYS A 170 -24.64 -20.18 20.94
CA LYS A 170 -24.03 -19.76 19.67
C LYS A 170 -23.65 -18.29 19.65
N LEU A 171 -24.46 -17.43 20.28
CA LEU A 171 -24.16 -16.01 20.37
C LEU A 171 -22.95 -15.78 21.29
N HIS A 172 -22.88 -16.50 22.41
CA HIS A 172 -21.76 -16.43 23.33
C HIS A 172 -20.46 -16.87 22.66
N GLU A 173 -20.48 -17.99 21.92
CA GLU A 173 -19.33 -18.45 21.14
C GLU A 173 -18.86 -17.40 20.12
N LYS A 174 -19.80 -16.72 19.43
CA LYS A 174 -19.44 -15.63 18.52
C LYS A 174 -18.84 -14.43 19.23
N VAL A 175 -19.31 -14.10 20.43
CA VAL A 175 -18.72 -13.02 21.24
C VAL A 175 -17.29 -13.35 21.62
N ASP A 176 -17.01 -14.60 22.01
CA ASP A 176 -15.64 -15.06 22.33
C ASP A 176 -14.73 -15.00 21.10
N GLN A 177 -15.23 -15.41 19.93
CA GLN A 177 -14.47 -15.31 18.67
C GLN A 177 -14.17 -13.86 18.29
N ILE A 178 -15.14 -12.95 18.46
CA ILE A 178 -14.95 -11.52 18.20
C ILE A 178 -13.92 -10.94 19.16
N GLN A 179 -13.98 -11.30 20.44
CA GLN A 179 -13.02 -10.86 21.44
C GLN A 179 -11.61 -11.33 21.10
N GLN A 180 -11.45 -12.60 20.74
CA GLN A 180 -10.16 -13.14 20.32
C GLN A 180 -9.60 -12.43 19.08
N HIS A 181 -10.46 -12.15 18.09
CA HIS A 181 -10.05 -11.43 16.88
C HIS A 181 -9.63 -9.99 17.18
N MET A 182 -10.29 -9.34 18.16
CA MET A 182 -9.89 -8.01 18.63
C MET A 182 -8.51 -8.03 19.28
N ASP A 183 -8.25 -9.02 20.13
CA ASP A 183 -6.97 -9.16 20.83
C ASP A 183 -5.82 -9.42 19.84
N ILE A 184 -6.03 -10.29 18.84
CA ILE A 184 -5.06 -10.57 17.77
C ILE A 184 -4.74 -9.29 16.98
N ASN A 185 -5.77 -8.53 16.59
CA ASN A 185 -5.56 -7.29 15.86
C ASN A 185 -4.86 -6.22 16.71
N GLN A 186 -5.16 -6.17 18.01
CA GLN A 186 -4.47 -5.26 18.93
C GLN A 186 -2.99 -5.60 19.06
N GLN A 187 -2.65 -6.89 19.22
CA GLN A 187 -1.26 -7.34 19.26
C GLN A 187 -0.52 -7.05 17.96
N LEU A 188 -1.19 -7.27 16.81
CA LEU A 188 -0.60 -6.96 15.51
C LEU A 188 -0.28 -5.47 15.39
N GLN A 189 -1.18 -4.59 15.83
CA GLN A 189 -0.93 -3.14 15.84
C GLN A 189 0.23 -2.76 16.76
N GLN A 190 0.34 -3.38 17.94
CA GLN A 190 1.46 -3.16 18.85
C GLN A 190 2.79 -3.58 18.22
N HIS A 191 2.85 -4.79 17.65
CA HIS A 191 4.05 -5.30 17.00
C HIS A 191 4.51 -4.40 15.84
N THR A 192 3.59 -3.97 14.97
CA THR A 192 3.93 -3.06 13.86
C THR A 192 4.44 -1.72 14.37
N SER A 193 3.86 -1.19 15.47
CA SER A 193 4.33 0.06 16.08
C SER A 193 5.73 -0.09 16.68
N GLU A 194 6.00 -1.19 17.38
CA GLU A 194 7.31 -1.47 17.98
C GLU A 194 8.39 -1.63 16.89
N GLU A 195 8.08 -2.33 15.81
CA GLU A 195 9.00 -2.50 14.68
C GLU A 195 9.34 -1.15 14.03
N LEU A 196 8.36 -0.25 13.93
CA LEU A 196 8.57 1.09 13.37
C LEU A 196 9.46 1.94 14.28
N ILE A 197 9.23 1.92 15.59
CA ILE A 197 10.07 2.61 16.58
C ILE A 197 11.50 2.10 16.51
N LYS A 198 11.68 0.77 16.45
CA LYS A 198 13.00 0.16 16.35
C LYS A 198 13.74 0.58 15.08
N LYS A 199 13.07 0.57 13.93
CA LYS A 199 13.67 1.04 12.66
C LYS A 199 14.02 2.52 12.71
N GLN A 200 13.20 3.34 13.35
CA GLN A 200 13.49 4.76 13.54
C GLN A 200 14.72 4.98 14.44
N ASP A 201 14.87 4.19 15.50
CA ASP A 201 16.04 4.24 16.39
C ASP A 201 17.33 3.82 15.68
N GLU A 202 17.29 2.71 14.93
CA GLU A 202 18.42 2.24 14.10
C GLU A 202 18.86 3.31 13.08
N MET A 203 17.89 3.97 12.44
CA MET A 203 18.17 5.07 11.51
C MET A 203 18.85 6.26 12.20
N THR A 204 18.36 6.63 13.38
CA THR A 204 18.92 7.73 14.17
C THR A 204 20.35 7.41 14.60
N GLN A 205 20.61 6.19 15.06
CA GLN A 205 21.95 5.73 15.44
C GLN A 205 22.91 5.75 14.24
N MET A 206 22.46 5.33 13.05
CA MET A 206 23.27 5.39 11.85
C MET A 206 23.62 6.83 11.46
N GLN A 207 22.67 7.75 11.60
CA GLN A 207 22.88 9.17 11.36
C GLN A 207 23.91 9.76 12.34
N GLU A 208 23.79 9.46 13.63
CA GLU A 208 24.75 9.89 14.65
C GLU A 208 26.16 9.36 14.38
N GLN A 209 26.28 8.08 14.00
CA GLN A 209 27.57 7.49 13.66
C GLN A 209 28.19 8.18 12.43
N ALA A 210 27.39 8.51 11.42
CA ALA A 210 27.85 9.22 10.23
C ALA A 210 28.35 10.63 10.59
N LEU A 211 27.61 11.35 11.42
CA LEU A 211 28.03 12.68 11.91
C LEU A 211 29.32 12.61 12.73
N HIS A 212 29.45 11.62 13.62
CA HIS A 212 30.67 11.41 14.40
C HIS A 212 31.89 11.14 13.50
N ARG A 213 31.73 10.31 12.47
CA ARG A 213 32.80 10.08 11.48
C ARG A 213 33.17 11.35 10.73
N LEU A 214 32.18 12.18 10.37
CA LEU A 214 32.42 13.46 9.70
C LEU A 214 33.25 14.40 10.58
N ALA A 215 32.92 14.50 11.87
CA ALA A 215 33.65 15.31 12.83
C ALA A 215 35.12 14.88 12.98
N ILE A 216 35.39 13.57 13.01
CA ILE A 216 36.78 13.04 13.04
C ILE A 216 37.54 13.45 11.78
N ILE A 217 36.92 13.32 10.61
CA ILE A 217 37.54 13.69 9.33
C ILE A 217 37.83 15.20 9.30
N GLN A 218 36.87 16.03 9.69
CA GLN A 218 37.05 17.48 9.78
C GLN A 218 38.21 17.87 10.69
N ASN A 219 38.27 17.30 11.90
CA ASN A 219 39.36 17.55 12.85
C ASN A 219 40.73 17.14 12.27
N ARG A 220 40.80 16.00 11.57
CA ARG A 220 42.05 15.56 10.95
C ARG A 220 42.49 16.45 9.79
N VAL A 221 41.55 16.85 8.93
CA VAL A 221 41.82 17.78 7.83
C VAL A 221 42.31 19.11 8.39
N GLN A 222 41.66 19.64 9.42
CA GLN A 222 42.07 20.87 10.08
C GLN A 222 43.49 20.75 10.65
N ALA A 223 43.82 19.67 11.36
CA ALA A 223 45.17 19.45 11.89
C ALA A 223 46.25 19.41 10.79
N VAL A 224 45.97 18.77 9.66
CA VAL A 224 46.89 18.72 8.50
C VAL A 224 47.06 20.10 7.87
N VAL A 225 45.97 20.86 7.72
CA VAL A 225 46.02 22.22 7.15
C VAL A 225 46.81 23.16 8.05
N THR A 226 46.58 23.12 9.37
CA THR A 226 47.30 23.96 10.33
C THR A 226 48.80 23.62 10.37
N GLN A 227 49.17 22.33 10.35
CA GLN A 227 50.57 21.90 10.27
C GLN A 227 51.26 22.39 8.99
N ASN A 228 50.59 22.31 7.85
CA ASN A 228 51.14 22.82 6.58
C ASN A 228 51.22 24.35 6.57
N TYR A 229 50.42 25.04 7.37
CA TYR A 229 50.48 26.50 7.46
C TYR A 229 51.75 26.97 8.18
N GLU A 230 52.10 26.32 9.29
CA GLU A 230 53.33 26.61 10.05
C GLU A 230 54.62 26.32 9.24
N LEU A 231 54.58 25.40 8.26
CA LEU A 231 55.75 25.04 7.45
C LEU A 231 56.11 26.07 6.36
N HIS A 232 55.19 26.94 5.94
CA HIS A 232 55.46 27.90 4.85
C HIS A 232 55.73 29.33 5.32
N GLU A 233 55.43 29.63 6.59
CA GLU A 233 55.80 30.91 7.20
C GLU A 233 57.31 30.98 7.52
N TYR A 234 58.00 29.83 7.59
CA TYR A 234 59.46 29.78 7.54
C TYR A 234 59.90 29.33 6.15
N PRO A 235 60.57 30.18 5.34
CA PRO A 235 61.26 29.72 4.16
C PRO A 235 62.48 28.91 4.62
N ILE A 236 62.26 27.68 5.11
CA ILE A 236 63.34 26.76 5.41
C ILE A 236 64.04 26.53 4.08
N PRO A 237 65.29 26.99 3.92
CA PRO A 237 66.03 26.75 2.70
C PRO A 237 66.08 25.25 2.50
N ARG A 238 65.47 24.77 1.41
CA ARG A 238 65.46 23.35 1.08
C ARG A 238 66.92 22.92 0.92
N LEU A 239 67.44 22.18 1.89
CA LEU A 239 68.81 21.71 1.87
C LEU A 239 68.91 20.56 0.86
N PHE A 240 69.30 20.88 -0.37
CA PHE A 240 69.59 19.87 -1.37
C PHE A 240 70.98 19.30 -1.11
N ILE A 241 71.04 18.12 -0.49
CA ILE A 241 72.30 17.37 -0.39
C ILE A 241 72.48 16.62 -1.72
N ILE A 242 73.33 17.16 -2.58
CA ILE A 242 73.75 16.48 -3.81
C ILE A 242 74.73 15.39 -3.39
N LEU A 243 74.26 14.15 -3.30
CA LEU A 243 75.12 13.02 -3.04
C LEU A 243 75.94 12.70 -4.30
N PRO A 244 77.28 12.63 -4.20
CA PRO A 244 78.12 12.19 -5.31
C PRO A 244 77.66 10.80 -5.76
N LYS A 245 77.50 10.61 -7.07
CA LYS A 245 77.19 9.29 -7.62
C LYS A 245 78.33 8.35 -7.23
N ALA A 246 78.00 7.29 -6.48
CA ALA A 246 79.00 6.29 -6.10
C ALA A 246 79.64 5.76 -7.38
N VAL A 247 80.91 6.10 -7.58
CA VAL A 247 81.77 5.55 -8.64
C VAL A 247 82.10 4.12 -8.25
N GLY A 248 81.11 3.24 -8.37
CA GLY A 248 81.39 1.83 -8.49
C GLY A 248 82.33 1.67 -9.68
N LEU A 249 83.45 0.98 -9.48
CA LEU A 249 84.44 0.59 -10.51
C LEU A 249 83.85 -0.13 -11.75
N ARG A 250 82.52 -0.26 -11.83
CA ARG A 250 81.75 -1.00 -12.82
C ARG A 250 81.19 -0.14 -13.96
N ASP A 251 81.56 1.14 -14.05
CA ASP A 251 80.96 2.11 -15.01
C ASP A 251 81.87 2.50 -16.19
N LYS A 252 82.85 1.66 -16.56
CA LYS A 252 83.64 1.85 -17.81
C LYS A 252 82.82 1.72 -19.11
N PHE A 253 81.52 1.46 -19.06
CA PHE A 253 80.67 1.26 -20.25
C PHE A 253 79.52 2.27 -20.43
N LYS A 254 79.46 3.37 -19.67
CA LYS A 254 78.34 4.33 -19.77
C LYS A 254 78.73 5.77 -20.06
N SER A 255 79.65 5.98 -21.00
CA SER A 255 79.87 7.27 -21.67
C SER A 255 78.70 7.69 -22.60
N LEU A 256 77.45 7.34 -22.26
CA LEU A 256 76.26 7.55 -23.09
C LEU A 256 75.22 8.48 -22.47
N PHE A 257 75.47 9.07 -21.30
CA PHE A 257 74.51 9.94 -20.62
C PHE A 257 75.13 11.26 -20.14
N SER A 258 75.97 11.87 -20.99
CA SER A 258 76.53 13.20 -20.74
C SER A 258 75.52 14.35 -20.87
N ASP A 259 74.28 14.13 -21.31
CA ASP A 259 73.36 15.22 -21.66
C ASP A 259 71.98 15.18 -20.97
N GLN A 260 71.87 14.83 -19.70
CA GLN A 260 70.57 14.89 -19.02
C GLN A 260 70.64 15.32 -17.55
N PHE A 261 71.14 16.53 -17.32
CA PHE A 261 70.61 17.37 -16.25
C PHE A 261 69.58 18.31 -16.86
N ARG A 262 68.30 17.98 -16.75
CA ARG A 262 67.21 18.94 -16.92
C ARG A 262 66.72 19.32 -15.53
N LEU A 263 66.63 20.63 -15.28
CA LEU A 263 65.88 21.19 -14.16
C LEU A 263 64.41 20.80 -14.24
#